data_AF-A0AAE9IZ74-F1
#
_entry.id   AF-A0AAE9IZ74-F1
#
_cell.length_a   1.000
_cell.length_b   1.000
_cell.length_c   1.000
_cell.angle_alpha   90.00
_cell.angle_beta   90.00
_cell.angle_gamma   90.00
#
_symmetry.space_group_name_H-M   'P 1'
#
loop_
_entity.id
_entity.type
_entity.pdbx_description
1 polymer ?
#
loop_
_entity_poly.entity_id
_entity_poly.type
_entity_poly.pdbx_seq_one_letter_code
_entity_poly.pdbx_strand_id
1 'polypeptide(L)'
;MLAGVVRRGILSFVAFEITAAAVGFATFRTLRRSEEKRKYLYLNWPSLSSTYYWVEDSISFGQLTGTRLRLSDQRRWAQIDLNSENIETD
;
A
#
# COMPACT_ATOMS: atom_id res chain seq x y z
N MET A 1 -12.22 -41.13 6.98
CA MET A 1 -11.58 -40.10 7.84
C MET A 1 -10.80 -39.05 7.05
N LEU A 2 -10.04 -39.39 6.00
CA LEU A 2 -9.27 -38.44 5.17
C LEU A 2 -10.10 -37.28 4.55
N ALA A 3 -11.28 -37.57 3.99
CA ALA A 3 -12.13 -36.56 3.34
C ALA A 3 -12.59 -35.44 4.29
N GLY A 4 -12.76 -35.74 5.58
CA GLY A 4 -13.13 -34.74 6.61
C GLY A 4 -11.97 -33.80 6.95
N VAL A 5 -10.74 -34.32 6.99
CA VAL A 5 -9.53 -33.52 7.25
C VAL A 5 -9.23 -32.59 6.08
N VAL A 6 -9.32 -33.09 4.85
CA VAL A 6 -9.14 -32.28 3.63
C VAL A 6 -10.17 -31.15 3.55
N ARG A 7 -11.45 -31.44 3.83
CA ARG A 7 -12.52 -30.41 3.84
C ARG A 7 -12.28 -29.34 4.90
N ARG A 8 -11.80 -29.72 6.09
CA ARG A 8 -11.47 -28.78 7.17
C ARG A 8 -10.26 -27.92 6.83
N GLY A 9 -9.25 -28.49 6.17
CA GLY A 9 -8.08 -27.78 5.67
C GLY A 9 -8.42 -26.75 4.57
N ILE A 10 -9.29 -27.11 3.64
CA ILE A 10 -9.77 -26.18 2.60
C ILE A 10 -10.55 -25.04 3.25
N LEU A 11 -11.45 -25.31 4.19
CA LEU A 11 -12.19 -24.27 4.88
C LEU A 11 -11.30 -23.32 5.67
N SER A 12 -10.27 -23.83 6.36
CA SER A 12 -9.30 -22.97 7.05
C SER A 12 -8.47 -22.14 6.08
N PHE A 13 -8.10 -22.70 4.94
CA PHE A 13 -7.38 -21.96 3.89
C PHE A 13 -8.25 -20.84 3.31
N VAL A 14 -9.50 -21.13 2.98
CA VAL A 14 -10.45 -20.12 2.48
C VAL A 14 -10.69 -19.02 3.53
N ALA A 15 -10.85 -19.38 4.81
CA ALA A 15 -11.00 -18.40 5.88
C ALA A 15 -9.74 -17.52 6.05
N PHE A 16 -8.56 -18.11 5.89
CA PHE A 16 -7.29 -17.39 5.90
C PHE A 16 -7.21 -16.40 4.73
N GLU A 17 -7.54 -16.82 3.51
CA GLU A 17 -7.56 -15.96 2.32
C GLU A 17 -8.53 -14.79 2.48
N ILE A 18 -9.74 -15.04 2.98
CA ILE A 18 -10.73 -13.97 3.26
C ILE A 18 -10.17 -12.97 4.27
N THR A 19 -9.50 -13.47 5.32
CA THR A 19 -8.91 -12.62 6.36
C THR A 19 -7.75 -11.79 5.80
N ALA A 20 -6.88 -12.41 5.01
CA ALA A 20 -5.77 -11.74 4.34
C ALA A 20 -6.27 -10.65 3.38
N ALA A 21 -7.32 -10.93 2.60
CA ALA A 21 -7.96 -9.96 1.72
C ALA A 21 -8.58 -8.79 2.50
N ALA A 22 -9.27 -9.07 3.61
CA ALA A 22 -9.87 -8.02 4.45
C ALA A 22 -8.82 -7.10 5.08
N VAL A 23 -7.73 -7.68 5.60
CA VAL A 23 -6.60 -6.92 6.17
C VAL A 23 -5.89 -6.11 5.08
N GLY A 24 -5.66 -6.70 3.90
CA GLY A 24 -5.09 -6.01 2.75
C GLY A 24 -5.94 -4.82 2.32
N PHE A 25 -7.26 -5.00 2.23
CA PHE A 25 -8.20 -3.92 1.88
C PHE A 25 -8.23 -2.81 2.93
N ALA A 26 -8.26 -3.16 4.23
CA ALA A 26 -8.22 -2.17 5.30
C ALA A 26 -6.92 -1.34 5.26
N THR A 27 -5.79 -2.01 5.06
CA THR A 27 -4.48 -1.37 4.90
C THR A 27 -4.48 -0.42 3.70
N PHE A 28 -4.93 -0.88 2.54
CA PHE A 28 -5.05 -0.08 1.33
C PHE A 28 -5.91 1.16 1.54
N ARG A 29 -7.08 1.00 2.17
CA ARG A 29 -7.99 2.11 2.50
C ARG A 29 -7.32 3.13 3.43
N THR A 30 -6.52 2.67 4.40
CA THR A 30 -5.82 3.57 5.32
C THR A 30 -4.72 4.36 4.62
N LEU A 31 -3.97 3.74 3.69
CA LEU A 31 -2.94 4.39 2.87
C LEU A 31 -3.55 5.42 1.91
N ARG A 32 -4.70 5.10 1.29
CA ARG A 32 -5.39 6.04 0.38
C ARG A 32 -5.83 7.31 1.09
N ARG A 33 -6.17 7.23 2.38
CA ARG A 33 -6.69 8.36 3.17
C ARG A 33 -5.60 9.26 3.76
N SER A 34 -4.39 8.77 3.99
CA SER A 34 -3.34 9.49 4.72
C SER A 34 -2.04 9.57 3.93
N GLU A 35 -1.64 10.79 3.56
CA GLU A 35 -0.36 11.05 2.88
C GLU A 35 0.84 10.69 3.77
N GLU A 36 0.79 10.99 5.07
CA GLU A 36 1.85 10.65 6.03
C GLU A 36 2.13 9.14 6.08
N LYS A 37 1.08 8.31 6.07
CA LYS A 37 1.24 6.85 6.04
C LYS A 37 1.86 6.37 4.73
N ARG A 38 1.52 7.01 3.60
CA ARG A 38 2.19 6.72 2.32
C ARG A 38 3.66 7.13 2.34
N LYS A 39 4.00 8.30 2.93
CA LYS A 39 5.39 8.74 3.12
C LYS A 39 6.16 7.75 4.00
N TYR A 40 5.58 7.36 5.14
CA TYR A 40 6.19 6.37 6.03
C TYR A 40 6.43 5.03 5.34
N LEU A 41 5.44 4.53 4.59
CA LEU A 41 5.57 3.29 3.85
C LEU A 41 6.64 3.39 2.75
N TYR A 42 6.71 4.53 2.05
CA TYR A 42 7.72 4.79 1.03
C TYR A 42 9.15 4.77 1.60
N LEU A 43 9.35 5.40 2.77
CA LEU A 43 10.66 5.47 3.42
C LEU A 43 11.11 4.13 4.03
N ASN A 44 10.21 3.40 4.69
CA ASN A 44 10.56 2.19 5.43
C ASN A 44 10.43 0.90 4.60
N TRP A 45 9.50 0.86 3.64
CA TRP A 45 9.14 -0.34 2.88
C TRP A 45 8.91 -0.02 1.40
N PRO A 46 9.97 0.32 0.64
CA PRO A 46 9.85 0.80 -0.74
C PRO A 46 9.12 -0.19 -1.65
N SER A 47 9.36 -1.49 -1.49
CA SER A 47 8.66 -2.55 -2.23
C SER A 47 7.15 -2.54 -2.00
N LEU A 48 6.71 -2.41 -0.74
CA LEU A 48 5.28 -2.34 -0.41
C LEU A 48 4.65 -1.04 -0.94
N SER A 49 5.39 0.07 -0.93
CA SER A 49 4.92 1.32 -1.53
C SER A 49 4.74 1.19 -3.04
N SER A 50 5.64 0.50 -3.73
CA SER A 50 5.54 0.24 -5.17
C SER A 50 4.31 -0.61 -5.49
N THR A 51 4.07 -1.67 -4.70
CA THR A 51 2.87 -2.50 -4.81
C THR A 51 1.60 -1.67 -4.59
N TYR A 52 1.58 -0.76 -3.61
CA TYR A 52 0.44 0.14 -3.40
C TYR A 52 0.10 0.96 -4.65
N TYR A 53 1.10 1.61 -5.28
CA TYR A 53 0.87 2.39 -6.49
C TYR A 53 0.48 1.53 -7.68
N TRP A 54 1.04 0.32 -7.79
CA TRP A 54 0.64 -0.64 -8.80
C TRP A 54 -0.82 -1.10 -8.63
N VAL A 55 -1.29 -1.29 -7.40
CA VAL A 55 -2.70 -1.59 -7.11
C VAL A 55 -3.60 -0.41 -7.46
N GLU A 56 -3.21 0.83 -7.13
CA GLU A 56 -3.94 2.03 -7.57
C GLU A 56 -4.01 2.12 -9.10
N ASP A 57 -2.93 1.82 -9.82
CA ASP A 57 -2.93 1.74 -11.28
C ASP A 57 -3.86 0.65 -11.80
N SER A 58 -3.87 -0.52 -11.16
CA SER A 58 -4.71 -1.65 -11.53
C SER A 58 -6.21 -1.34 -11.38
N ILE A 59 -6.58 -0.62 -10.31
CA ILE A 59 -7.96 -0.17 -10.07
C ILE A 59 -8.35 0.97 -11.02
N SER A 60 -7.37 1.72 -11.54
CA SER A 60 -7.61 2.87 -12.40
C SER A 60 -7.95 2.53 -13.86
N PHE A 61 -8.05 1.24 -14.23
CA PHE A 61 -8.44 0.77 -15.57
C PHE A 61 -7.73 1.50 -16.72
N GLY A 62 -6.42 1.71 -16.59
CA GLY A 62 -5.59 2.36 -17.62
C GLY A 62 -5.45 3.88 -17.50
N GLN A 63 -5.99 4.50 -16.44
CA GLN A 63 -5.80 5.94 -16.18
C GLN A 63 -4.44 6.27 -15.54
N LEU A 64 -3.64 5.25 -15.17
CA LEU A 64 -2.33 5.38 -14.53
C LEU A 64 -2.38 6.28 -13.28
N THR A 65 -3.46 6.17 -12.50
CA THR A 65 -3.71 7.03 -11.34
C THR A 65 -2.66 6.83 -10.24
N GLY A 66 -2.22 5.60 -10.01
CA GLY A 66 -1.16 5.28 -9.06
C GLY A 66 0.20 5.85 -9.47
N THR A 67 0.57 5.77 -10.76
CA THR A 67 1.80 6.38 -11.28
C THR A 67 1.77 7.92 -11.14
N ARG A 68 0.64 8.55 -11.47
CA ARG A 68 0.46 10.01 -11.29
C ARG A 68 0.52 10.42 -9.82
N LEU A 69 -0.13 9.66 -8.95
CA LEU A 69 -0.10 9.90 -7.51
C LEU A 69 1.32 9.75 -6.95
N ARG A 70 2.05 8.69 -7.35
CA ARG A 70 3.44 8.47 -6.95
C ARG A 70 4.33 9.66 -7.32
N LEU A 71 4.23 10.14 -8.55
CA LEU A 71 5.02 11.30 -9.00
C LEU A 71 4.65 12.57 -8.23
N SER A 72 3.36 12.77 -7.93
CA SER A 72 2.90 13.91 -7.14
C SER A 72 3.41 13.85 -5.70
N ASP A 73 3.29 12.69 -5.05
CA ASP A 73 3.76 12.43 -3.69
C ASP A 73 5.28 12.59 -3.59
N GLN A 74 6.05 12.02 -4.54
CA GLN A 74 7.51 12.17 -4.58
C GLN A 74 7.96 13.63 -4.72
N ARG A 75 7.28 14.41 -5.56
CA ARG A 75 7.58 15.86 -5.69
C ARG A 75 7.28 16.61 -4.40
N ARG A 76 6.15 16.32 -3.74
CA ARG A 76 5.79 16.94 -2.46
C ARG A 76 6.78 16.60 -1.37
N TRP A 77 7.18 15.34 -1.26
CA TRP A 77 8.09 14.90 -0.21
C TRP A 77 9.50 15.42 -0.44
N ALA A 78 9.97 15.48 -1.69
CA ALA A 78 11.26 16.10 -2.01
C ALA A 78 11.30 17.61 -1.68
N GLN A 79 10.18 18.34 -1.86
CA GLN A 79 10.09 19.74 -1.47
C GLN A 79 10.09 19.95 0.04
N ILE A 80 9.52 19.02 0.81
CA ILE A 80 9.56 19.05 2.27
C ILE A 80 11.00 18.85 2.75
N ASP A 81 11.72 17.89 2.18
CA ASP A 81 13.09 17.56 2.60
C ASP A 81 14.07 18.73 2.29
N LEU A 82 13.92 19.39 1.13
CA LEU A 82 14.69 20.61 0.79
C LEU A 82 14.40 21.79 1.73
N ASN A 83 13.15 21.97 2.15
CA ASN A 83 12.80 23.04 3.08
C ASN A 83 13.25 22.73 4.51
N SER A 84 13.27 21.46 4.94
CA SER A 84 13.82 21.11 6.26
C SER A 84 15.33 21.31 6.35
N GLU A 85 16.07 21.02 5.28
CA GLU A 85 17.52 21.20 5.25
C GLU A 85 17.91 22.68 5.32
N ASN A 86 17.16 23.56 4.64
CA ASN A 86 17.39 25.01 4.69
C ASN A 86 17.04 25.64 6.04
N ILE A 87 16.16 25.03 6.85
CA ILE A 87 15.77 25.54 8.18
C ILE A 87 16.80 25.15 9.25
N GLU A 88 17.58 24.09 9.06
CA GLU A 88 18.64 23.69 10.00
C GLU A 88 19.97 24.43 9.78
N THR A 89 20.13 25.15 8.67
CA THR A 89 21.36 25.86 8.31
C THR A 89 21.38 27.37 8.61
N ASP A 90 20.33 27.91 9.24
CA ASP A 90 20.24 29.30 9.73
C ASP A 90 20.32 29.38 11.26
#